data_AF-A0A2D7NYX3-F1
#
_entry.id   AF-A0A2D7NYX3-F1
#
_cell.length_a   1.000
_cell.length_b   1.000
_cell.length_c   1.000
_cell.angle_alpha   90.00
_cell.angle_beta   90.00
_cell.angle_gamma   90.00
#
_symmetry.space_group_name_H-M   'P 1'
#
loop_
_entity.id
_entity.type
_entity.pdbx_description
1 polymer ?
#
loop_
_entity_poly.entity_id
_entity_poly.type
_entity_poly.pdbx_seq_one_letter_code
_entity_poly.pdbx_strand_id
1 'polypeptide(L)'
;MTITEKFLKSNIIGASSSGFCIIHCATTPFVFLANLSTVPCCDSIPLWWQSLNYLFLTISLMAVITAAKKSTKSWLGIALIISWIFLFLTIFIETFEIMIISEAWNYIPAISLIILHVYNQKYCTCDNCCKNSS
;
A
#
# COMPACT_ATOMS: atom_id res chain seq x y z
N MET A 1 14.30 15.09 18.03
CA MET A 1 13.29 14.15 17.51
C MET A 1 13.90 12.76 17.54
N THR A 2 13.38 11.87 18.40
CA THR A 2 13.99 10.56 18.64
C THR A 2 13.73 9.61 17.46
N ILE A 3 14.65 8.67 17.21
CA ILE A 3 14.59 7.71 16.09
C ILE A 3 13.30 6.88 16.13
N THR A 4 12.74 6.69 17.32
CA THR A 4 11.48 6.00 17.62
C THR A 4 10.26 6.75 17.06
N GLU A 5 10.20 8.09 17.19
CA GLU A 5 9.10 8.89 16.63
C GLU A 5 9.06 8.82 15.10
N LYS A 6 10.22 8.90 14.45
CA LYS A 6 10.33 8.84 12.99
C LYS A 6 9.89 7.46 12.45
N PHE A 7 10.13 6.40 13.20
CA PHE A 7 9.70 5.04 12.86
C PHE A 7 8.19 4.85 13.05
N LEU A 8 7.64 5.28 14.19
CA LEU A 8 6.21 5.20 14.46
C LEU A 8 5.42 5.96 13.39
N LYS A 9 5.90 7.16 13.03
CA LYS A 9 5.32 7.97 11.96
C LYS A 9 5.37 7.25 10.61
N SER A 10 6.49 6.63 10.25
CA SER A 10 6.63 5.89 9.00
C SER A 10 5.70 4.67 8.91
N ASN A 11 5.52 3.93 10.00
CA ASN A 11 4.60 2.78 10.01
C ASN A 11 3.14 3.21 9.97
N ILE A 12 2.77 4.30 10.67
CA ILE A 12 1.43 4.88 10.59
C ILE A 12 1.15 5.39 9.17
N ILE A 13 2.09 6.10 8.56
CA ILE A 13 1.96 6.59 7.18
C ILE A 13 1.82 5.41 6.20
N GLY A 14 2.59 4.34 6.38
CA GLY A 14 2.48 3.11 5.58
C GLY A 14 1.12 2.44 5.71
N ALA A 15 0.66 2.22 6.95
CA ALA A 15 -0.64 1.60 7.23
C ALA A 15 -1.81 2.46 6.72
N SER A 16 -1.75 3.78 6.91
CA SER A 16 -2.75 4.72 6.38
C SER A 16 -2.74 4.73 4.86
N SER A 17 -1.57 4.72 4.20
CA SER A 17 -1.47 4.69 2.73
C SER A 17 -2.07 3.41 2.16
N SER A 18 -1.81 2.25 2.78
CA SER A 18 -2.44 0.98 2.38
C SER A 18 -3.95 0.97 2.67
N GLY A 19 -4.40 1.59 3.76
CA GLY A 19 -5.83 1.76 4.05
C GLY A 19 -6.54 2.67 3.03
N PHE A 20 -5.93 3.78 2.64
CA PHE A 20 -6.44 4.65 1.58
C PHE A 20 -6.50 3.93 0.23
N CYS A 21 -5.53 3.05 -0.08
CA CYS A 21 -5.58 2.20 -1.27
C CYS A 21 -6.80 1.25 -1.25
N ILE A 22 -7.13 0.64 -0.10
CA ILE A 22 -8.33 -0.20 0.04
C ILE A 22 -9.61 0.62 -0.14
N ILE A 23 -9.71 1.79 0.50
CA ILE A 23 -10.89 2.66 0.40
C ILE A 23 -11.04 3.16 -1.04
N HIS A 24 -9.94 3.52 -1.69
CA HIS A 24 -9.90 3.90 -3.09
C HIS A 24 -10.42 2.78 -4.00
N CYS A 25 -9.88 1.57 -3.89
CA CYS A 25 -10.37 0.39 -4.63
C CYS A 25 -11.84 0.07 -4.34
N ALA A 26 -12.33 0.26 -3.11
CA ALA A 26 -13.74 0.04 -2.79
C ALA A 26 -14.65 1.09 -3.43
N THR A 27 -14.14 2.30 -3.68
CA THR A 27 -14.90 3.44 -4.21
C THR A 27 -14.83 3.51 -5.74
N THR A 28 -13.79 2.97 -6.38
CA THR A 28 -13.63 2.92 -7.85
C THR A 28 -14.86 2.41 -8.61
N PRO A 29 -15.53 1.30 -8.24
CA PRO A 29 -16.74 0.87 -8.96
C PRO A 29 -17.87 1.91 -8.87
N PHE A 30 -18.02 2.61 -7.75
CA PHE A 30 -19.02 3.67 -7.58
C PHE A 30 -18.72 4.90 -8.43
N VAL A 31 -17.44 5.26 -8.57
CA VAL A 31 -17.01 6.36 -9.46
C VAL A 31 -17.22 5.98 -10.92
N PHE A 32 -16.97 4.73 -11.29
CA PHE A 32 -17.27 4.22 -12.63
C PHE A 32 -18.77 4.33 -12.94
N LEU A 33 -19.63 3.86 -12.02
CA LEU A 33 -21.08 3.97 -12.11
C LEU A 33 -21.58 5.43 -12.25
N ALA A 34 -20.95 6.38 -11.56
CA ALA A 34 -21.33 7.80 -11.64
C ALA A 34 -20.92 8.46 -12.98
N ASN A 35 -19.86 8.00 -13.63
CA ASN A 35 -19.40 8.53 -14.91
C ASN A 35 -20.23 8.03 -16.10
N LEU A 36 -20.85 6.83 -16.00
CA LEU A 36 -21.80 6.30 -16.99
C LEU A 36 -22.96 7.29 -17.27
N SER A 37 -23.33 8.10 -16.28
CA SER A 37 -24.43 9.07 -16.36
C SER A 37 -24.10 10.36 -17.13
N THR A 38 -22.82 10.63 -17.44
CA THR A 38 -22.40 11.96 -17.95
C THR A 38 -22.00 12.00 -19.42
N VAL A 39 -21.47 10.92 -20.01
CA VAL A 39 -21.10 10.89 -21.43
C VAL A 39 -21.21 9.45 -21.98
N PRO A 40 -22.14 9.14 -22.90
CA PRO A 40 -22.40 7.77 -23.37
C PRO A 40 -21.39 7.21 -24.38
N CYS A 41 -20.24 7.87 -24.62
CA CYS A 41 -19.33 7.49 -25.70
C CYS A 41 -17.89 7.17 -25.29
N CYS A 42 -17.51 7.31 -24.02
CA CYS A 42 -16.17 6.94 -23.54
C CYS A 42 -16.24 6.53 -22.06
N ASP A 43 -16.38 5.23 -21.78
CA ASP A 43 -16.31 4.64 -20.44
C ASP A 43 -14.87 4.64 -19.90
N SER A 44 -14.32 5.82 -19.61
CA SER A 44 -12.97 5.94 -19.07
C SER A 44 -13.00 6.46 -17.63
N ILE A 45 -12.30 5.74 -16.75
CA ILE A 45 -12.05 6.18 -15.38
C ILE A 45 -11.31 7.53 -15.44
N PRO A 46 -11.71 8.55 -14.66
CA PRO A 46 -11.05 9.85 -14.68
C PRO A 46 -9.55 9.74 -14.40
N LEU A 47 -8.71 10.38 -15.23
CA LEU A 47 -7.24 10.36 -15.11
C LEU A 47 -6.72 10.75 -13.71
N TRP A 48 -7.39 11.69 -13.03
CA TRP A 48 -7.02 12.09 -11.67
C TRP A 48 -7.29 10.98 -10.65
N TRP A 49 -8.34 10.17 -10.84
CA TRP A 49 -8.64 9.02 -10.00
C TRP A 49 -7.57 7.94 -10.15
N GLN A 50 -7.12 7.68 -11.39
CA GLN A 50 -6.06 6.71 -11.67
C GLN A 50 -4.70 7.15 -11.09
N SER A 51 -4.44 8.46 -11.06
CA SER A 51 -3.21 9.03 -10.47
C SER A 51 -3.06 8.76 -8.97
N LEU A 52 -4.16 8.59 -8.22
CA LEU A 52 -4.14 8.29 -6.79
C LEU A 52 -3.51 6.93 -6.48
N ASN A 53 -3.71 5.93 -7.35
CA ASN A 53 -3.09 4.60 -7.19
C ASN A 53 -1.56 4.71 -7.16
N TYR A 54 -0.97 5.47 -8.09
CA TYR A 54 0.47 5.69 -8.15
C TYR A 54 1.00 6.45 -6.93
N LEU A 55 0.22 7.42 -6.44
CA LEU A 55 0.57 8.18 -5.23
C LEU A 55 0.59 7.26 -3.99
N PHE A 56 -0.44 6.44 -3.77
CA PHE A 56 -0.47 5.51 -2.65
C PHE A 56 0.61 4.43 -2.74
N LEU A 57 0.92 3.96 -3.95
CA LEU A 57 1.94 2.94 -4.19
C LEU A 57 3.36 3.46 -3.90
N THR A 58 3.66 4.70 -4.29
CA THR A 58 4.95 5.34 -4.02
C THR A 58 5.15 5.63 -2.53
N ILE A 59 4.13 6.10 -1.82
CA ILE A 59 4.18 6.30 -0.36
C ILE A 59 4.35 4.96 0.36
N SER A 60 3.61 3.93 -0.06
CA SER A 60 3.72 2.58 0.49
C SER A 60 5.13 2.00 0.31
N LEU A 61 5.77 2.22 -0.85
CA LEU A 61 7.14 1.77 -1.10
C LEU A 61 8.14 2.35 -0.09
N MET A 62 8.05 3.66 0.18
CA MET A 62 8.93 4.33 1.12
C MET A 62 8.75 3.79 2.55
N ALA A 63 7.50 3.52 2.93
CA ALA A 63 7.18 2.89 4.21
C ALA A 63 7.72 1.45 4.29
N VAL A 64 7.56 0.65 3.23
CA VAL A 64 8.05 -0.74 3.13
C VAL A 64 9.57 -0.80 3.22
N ILE A 65 10.30 0.04 2.48
CA ILE A 65 11.78 0.08 2.55
C ILE A 65 12.24 0.46 3.97
N THR A 66 11.60 1.44 4.57
CA THR A 66 11.93 1.89 5.94
C THR A 66 11.63 0.78 6.96
N ALA A 67 10.50 0.10 6.83
CA ALA A 67 10.09 -1.01 7.68
C ALA A 67 11.00 -2.24 7.50
N ALA A 68 11.36 -2.58 6.27
CA ALA A 68 12.25 -3.70 5.95
C ALA A 68 13.67 -3.48 6.49
N LYS A 69 14.21 -2.25 6.40
CA LYS A 69 15.53 -1.89 6.95
C LYS A 69 15.58 -1.94 8.48
N LYS A 70 14.47 -1.63 9.15
CA LYS A 70 14.39 -1.55 10.62
C LYS A 70 13.85 -2.82 11.28
N SER A 71 13.36 -3.77 10.49
CA SER A 71 12.83 -5.02 11.00
C SER A 71 13.95 -5.87 11.59
N THR A 72 13.75 -6.36 12.81
CA THR A 72 14.69 -7.26 13.51
C THR A 72 14.74 -8.66 12.87
N LYS A 73 13.72 -9.01 12.09
CA LYS A 73 13.62 -10.30 11.39
C LYS A 73 13.72 -10.07 9.88
N SER A 74 14.74 -10.66 9.25
CA SER A 74 14.95 -10.58 7.80
C SER A 74 13.76 -11.12 7.00
N TRP A 75 13.07 -12.15 7.52
CA TRP A 75 11.87 -12.71 6.88
C TRP A 75 10.72 -11.69 6.76
N LEU A 76 10.55 -10.83 7.76
CA LEU A 76 9.49 -9.83 7.76
C LEU A 76 9.74 -8.72 6.72
N GLY A 77 11.01 -8.32 6.55
CA GLY A 77 11.39 -7.37 5.51
C GLY A 77 11.16 -7.94 4.11
N ILE A 78 11.48 -9.21 3.90
CA ILE A 78 11.20 -9.93 2.64
C ILE A 78 9.69 -10.00 2.39
N ALA A 79 8.90 -10.35 3.40
CA ALA A 79 7.45 -10.47 3.26
C ALA A 79 6.77 -9.11 2.93
N LEU A 80 7.28 -8.02 3.50
CA LEU A 80 6.82 -6.65 3.19
C LEU A 80 7.11 -6.28 1.73
N ILE A 81 8.33 -6.55 1.24
CA ILE A 81 8.72 -6.27 -0.15
C ILE A 81 7.92 -7.12 -1.13
N ILE A 82 7.76 -8.43 -0.86
CA ILE A 82 6.97 -9.33 -1.72
C ILE A 82 5.52 -8.85 -1.80
N SER A 83 4.91 -8.50 -0.67
CA SER A 83 3.52 -8.01 -0.65
C SER A 83 3.37 -6.71 -1.43
N TRP A 84 4.38 -5.82 -1.37
CA TRP A 84 4.39 -4.58 -2.16
C TRP A 84 4.58 -4.83 -3.66
N ILE A 85 5.47 -5.75 -4.06
CA ILE A 85 5.65 -6.13 -5.47
C ILE A 85 4.34 -6.71 -6.02
N PHE A 86 3.65 -7.53 -5.24
CA PHE A 86 2.38 -8.10 -5.66
C PHE A 86 1.31 -7.01 -5.84
N LEU A 87 1.20 -6.06 -4.91
CA LEU A 87 0.31 -4.89 -5.04
C LEU A 87 0.63 -4.08 -6.31
N PHE A 88 1.92 -3.78 -6.52
CA PHE A 88 2.38 -3.04 -7.69
C PHE A 88 1.99 -3.75 -8.98
N LEU A 89 2.20 -5.07 -9.04
CA LEU A 89 1.93 -5.86 -10.23
C LEU A 89 0.43 -5.91 -10.55
N THR A 90 -0.43 -6.10 -9.55
CA THR A 90 -1.88 -6.13 -9.77
C THR A 90 -2.40 -4.78 -10.27
N ILE A 91 -1.97 -3.66 -9.67
CA ILE A 91 -2.33 -2.30 -10.12
C ILE A 91 -1.80 -2.03 -11.53
N PHE A 92 -0.57 -2.47 -11.83
CA PHE A 92 0.03 -2.29 -13.16
C PHE A 92 -0.75 -3.06 -14.23
N ILE A 93 -1.09 -4.32 -13.98
CA ILE A 93 -1.88 -5.13 -14.93
C ILE A 93 -3.24 -4.50 -15.20
N GLU A 94 -3.90 -4.00 -14.16
CA GLU A 94 -5.19 -3.30 -14.28
C GLU A 94 -5.07 -2.00 -15.08
N THR A 95 -4.02 -1.21 -14.83
CA THR A 95 -3.87 0.11 -15.48
C THR A 95 -3.57 0.00 -16.98
N PHE A 96 -2.80 -1.02 -17.38
CA PHE A 96 -2.49 -1.28 -18.79
C PHE A 96 -3.52 -2.20 -19.46
N GLU A 97 -4.60 -2.56 -18.74
CA GLU A 97 -5.65 -3.48 -19.19
C GLU A 97 -5.07 -4.78 -19.80
N ILE A 98 -3.90 -5.22 -19.32
CA ILE A 98 -3.18 -6.39 -19.86
C ILE A 98 -4.04 -7.65 -19.68
N MET A 99 -4.85 -7.67 -18.61
CA MET A 99 -5.81 -8.71 -18.30
C MET A 99 -7.00 -8.11 -17.55
N ILE A 100 -8.21 -8.61 -17.81
CA ILE A 100 -9.42 -8.27 -17.05
C ILE A 100 -9.33 -9.01 -15.70
N ILE A 101 -8.69 -8.36 -14.73
CA ILE A 101 -8.58 -8.84 -13.35
C ILE A 101 -9.59 -8.06 -12.51
N SER A 102 -10.33 -8.78 -11.66
CA SER A 102 -11.20 -8.12 -10.69
C SER A 102 -10.37 -7.31 -9.70
N GLU A 103 -10.79 -6.09 -9.39
CA GLU A 103 -10.19 -5.24 -8.36
C GLU A 103 -10.09 -5.95 -6.98
N ALA A 104 -10.87 -7.02 -6.77
CA ALA A 104 -10.78 -7.96 -5.66
C ALA A 104 -9.34 -8.45 -5.38
N TRP A 105 -8.51 -8.58 -6.43
CA TRP A 105 -7.14 -9.05 -6.31
C TRP A 105 -6.19 -8.04 -5.67
N ASN A 106 -6.49 -6.75 -5.70
CA ASN A 106 -5.69 -5.71 -5.03
C ASN A 106 -5.85 -5.74 -3.51
N TYR A 107 -6.99 -6.25 -2.99
CA TYR A 107 -7.25 -6.27 -1.55
C TYR A 107 -6.32 -7.23 -0.80
N ILE A 108 -5.98 -8.38 -1.39
CA ILE A 108 -5.10 -9.39 -0.78
C ILE A 108 -3.73 -8.78 -0.41
N PRO A 109 -2.96 -8.22 -1.36
CA PRO A 109 -1.68 -7.60 -1.01
C PRO A 109 -1.83 -6.36 -0.13
N ALA A 110 -2.89 -5.56 -0.30
CA ALA A 110 -3.11 -4.37 0.51
C ALA A 110 -3.35 -4.72 1.99
N ILE A 111 -4.21 -5.70 2.27
CA ILE A 111 -4.48 -6.19 3.62
C ILE A 111 -3.22 -6.84 4.21
N SER A 112 -2.50 -7.64 3.41
CA SER A 112 -1.23 -8.23 3.83
C SER A 112 -0.24 -7.15 4.29
N LEU A 113 -0.04 -6.08 3.51
CA LEU A 113 0.83 -4.96 3.87
C LEU A 113 0.40 -4.28 5.18
N ILE A 114 -0.90 -4.05 5.39
CA ILE A 114 -1.42 -3.48 6.64
C ILE A 114 -1.05 -4.38 7.83
N ILE A 115 -1.34 -5.68 7.73
CA ILE A 115 -1.05 -6.64 8.80
C ILE A 115 0.45 -6.69 9.06
N LEU A 116 1.28 -6.74 8.03
CA LEU A 116 2.74 -6.79 8.18
C LEU A 116 3.30 -5.51 8.79
N HIS A 117 2.78 -4.33 8.46
CA HIS A 117 3.19 -3.06 9.08
C HIS A 117 2.81 -3.01 10.56
N VAL A 118 1.59 -3.41 10.92
CA VAL A 118 1.13 -3.50 12.32
C VAL A 118 1.94 -4.54 13.09
N TYR A 119 2.24 -5.68 12.47
CA TYR A 119 3.07 -6.72 13.05
C TYR A 119 4.50 -6.22 13.29
N ASN A 120 5.13 -5.55 12.31
CA ASN A 120 6.45 -4.95 12.46
C ASN A 120 6.48 -3.96 13.64
N GLN A 121 5.45 -3.13 13.78
CA GLN A 121 5.32 -2.19 14.89
C GLN A 121 5.24 -2.91 16.25
N LYS A 122 4.42 -3.96 16.36
CA LYS A 122 4.23 -4.72 17.62
C LYS A 122 5.50 -5.43 18.08
N TYR A 123 6.29 -5.99 17.16
CA TYR A 123 7.52 -6.71 17.49
C TYR A 123 8.75 -5.80 17.69
N CYS A 124 8.72 -4.55 17.21
CA CYS A 124 9.75 -3.55 17.49
C CYS A 124 9.52 -2.74 18.78
N THR A 125 8.41 -2.93 19.50
CA THR A 125 8.11 -2.21 20.76
C THR A 125 8.75 -2.92 21.98
N CYS A 126 10.02 -3.31 21.85
CA CYS A 126 10.86 -3.73 22.97
C CYS A 126 11.85 -2.61 23.26
N ASP A 127 11.73 -1.97 24.43
CA ASP A 127 12.45 -0.76 24.88
C ASP A 127 13.99 -0.89 24.83
N ASN A 128 14.52 -2.10 24.67
CA ASN A 128 15.96 -2.39 24.59
C ASN A 128 16.44 -3.03 23.27
N CYS A 129 15.57 -3.27 22.28
CA CYS A 129 15.96 -3.95 21.04
C CYS A 129 16.28 -3.04 19.85
N CYS A 130 15.94 -1.73 19.91
CA CYS A 130 16.34 -0.75 18.89
C CYS A 130 17.66 -0.03 19.19
N LYS A 131 18.43 -0.50 20.18
CA LYS A 131 19.85 -0.16 20.34
C LYS A 131 20.65 -1.29 19.69
N ASN A 132 20.96 -1.15 18.41
CA ASN A 132 22.15 -1.68 17.73
C ASN A 132 21.91 -1.70 16.21
N SER A 133 22.16 -0.56 15.60
CA SER A 133 22.63 -0.49 14.21
C SER A 133 23.52 0.74 14.13
N SER A 134 24.75 0.56 14.61
CA SER A 134 25.92 1.42 14.33
C SER A 134 26.22 1.42 12.84
#